data_AF-A0ABD6QNE8-F1
#
_entry.id   AF-A0ABD6QNE8-F1
#
_cell.length_a   1.000
_cell.length_b   1.000
_cell.length_c   1.000
_cell.angle_alpha   90.00
_cell.angle_beta   90.00
_cell.angle_gamma   90.00
#
_symmetry.space_group_name_H-M   'P 1'
#
loop_
_entity.id
_entity.type
_entity.pdbx_description
1 polymer ?
#
loop_
_entity_poly.entity_id
_entity_poly.type
_entity_poly.pdbx_seq_one_letter_code
_entity_poly.pdbx_strand_id
1 'polypeptide(L)'
;MRLSLAAFGAACLALGMTVTGSPAAAEPGHIYVDHVEWAKWGDLSSLRVYPTDTARALTRQPGGAADADQAWAEVLALSPDADLPGMREQFLCHWTFAELSEPGKTSWNLEPWRPEVSPELMLASGCNPGGSEEPF
;
A
#
# COMPACT_ATOMS: atom_id res chain seq x y z
N MET A 1 11.55 -42.19 -59.65
CA MET A 1 12.65 -41.20 -59.75
C MET A 1 12.50 -40.28 -58.54
N ARG A 2 13.22 -40.55 -57.44
CA ARG A 2 14.35 -39.75 -56.93
C ARG A 2 14.07 -38.24 -56.92
N LEU A 3 13.88 -37.65 -55.74
CA LEU A 3 14.89 -36.77 -55.09
C LEU A 3 14.49 -36.47 -53.62
N SER A 4 15.50 -36.41 -52.77
CA SER A 4 15.45 -36.17 -51.32
C SER A 4 15.71 -34.69 -50.96
N LEU A 5 15.71 -34.40 -49.65
CA LEU A 5 16.22 -33.21 -48.92
C LEU A 5 15.21 -32.05 -48.75
N ALA A 6 15.12 -31.32 -47.63
CA ALA A 6 15.91 -31.27 -46.39
C ALA A 6 15.05 -30.68 -45.25
N ALA A 7 15.44 -30.99 -44.02
CA ALA A 7 14.96 -30.32 -42.81
C ALA A 7 15.41 -28.86 -42.76
N PHE A 8 14.53 -27.95 -42.35
CA PHE A 8 14.87 -26.65 -41.80
C PHE A 8 14.17 -26.50 -40.46
N GLY A 9 14.97 -26.51 -39.39
CA GLY A 9 14.52 -26.19 -38.05
C GLY A 9 14.25 -24.69 -37.93
N ALA A 10 13.12 -24.34 -37.31
CA ALA A 10 12.86 -23.00 -36.82
C ALA A 10 12.90 -23.06 -35.30
N ALA A 11 14.02 -22.64 -34.72
CA ALA A 11 14.14 -22.39 -33.29
C ALA A 11 13.41 -21.07 -32.98
N CYS A 12 12.24 -21.15 -32.35
CA CYS A 12 11.57 -19.98 -31.79
C CYS A 12 12.30 -19.55 -30.52
N LEU A 13 13.12 -18.50 -30.62
CA LEU A 13 13.63 -17.77 -29.46
C LEU A 13 12.46 -17.02 -28.80
N ALA A 14 11.93 -17.56 -27.71
CA ALA A 14 11.04 -16.83 -26.82
C ALA A 14 11.85 -15.79 -26.05
N LEU A 15 11.68 -14.52 -26.40
CA LEU A 15 12.24 -13.40 -25.65
C LEU A 15 11.38 -13.20 -24.39
N GLY A 16 11.87 -13.66 -23.24
CA GLY A 16 11.27 -13.36 -21.94
C GLY A 16 11.45 -11.89 -21.63
N MET A 17 10.38 -11.10 -21.64
CA MET A 17 10.39 -9.75 -21.06
C MET A 17 10.28 -9.88 -19.54
N THR A 18 11.41 -9.81 -18.85
CA THR A 18 11.43 -9.58 -17.41
C THR A 18 11.09 -8.12 -17.15
N VAL A 19 9.85 -7.84 -16.74
CA VAL A 19 9.48 -6.54 -16.16
C VAL A 19 10.11 -6.49 -14.77
N THR A 20 11.29 -5.89 -14.67
CA THR A 20 11.85 -5.47 -13.39
C THR A 20 11.10 -4.21 -12.96
N GLY A 21 10.12 -4.34 -12.07
CA GLY A 21 9.56 -3.19 -11.36
C GLY A 21 10.69 -2.51 -10.59
N SER A 22 11.03 -1.27 -10.97
CA SER A 22 11.91 -0.43 -10.17
C SER A 22 11.10 0.09 -8.98
N PRO A 23 11.62 0.12 -7.75
CA PRO A 23 10.97 0.87 -6.69
C PRO A 23 10.90 2.32 -7.15
N ALA A 24 9.69 2.86 -7.28
CA ALA A 24 9.51 4.26 -7.56
C ALA A 24 10.13 5.03 -6.39
N ALA A 25 11.19 5.80 -6.67
CA ALA A 25 11.65 6.79 -5.71
C ALA A 25 10.51 7.78 -5.48
N ALA A 26 10.23 8.12 -4.22
CA ALA A 26 9.26 9.14 -3.87
C ALA A 26 9.50 10.40 -4.73
N GLU A 27 8.49 10.81 -5.51
CA GLU A 27 8.55 12.04 -6.31
C GLU A 27 8.87 13.24 -5.37
N PRO A 28 9.59 14.28 -5.86
CA PRO A 28 9.88 15.46 -5.06
C PRO A 28 8.57 16.13 -4.60
N GLY A 29 8.16 15.88 -3.35
CA GLY A 29 6.89 16.39 -2.81
C GLY A 29 6.24 15.53 -1.73
N HIS A 30 6.58 14.24 -1.62
CA HIS A 30 6.02 13.38 -0.57
C HIS A 30 6.91 13.36 0.66
N ILE A 31 6.51 14.08 1.72
CA ILE A 31 7.28 14.20 2.95
C ILE A 31 6.91 13.07 3.92
N TYR A 32 5.67 12.59 3.86
CA TYR A 32 5.09 11.68 4.84
C TYR A 32 4.92 10.26 4.33
N VAL A 33 4.63 10.09 3.05
CA VAL A 33 4.43 8.78 2.41
C VAL A 33 5.56 8.54 1.41
N ASP A 34 6.35 7.50 1.63
CA ASP A 34 7.42 7.12 0.69
C ASP A 34 6.82 6.57 -0.61
N HIS A 35 5.95 5.57 -0.48
CA HIS A 35 5.17 5.01 -1.57
C HIS A 35 3.93 4.28 -1.03
N VAL A 36 3.09 3.83 -1.95
CA VAL A 36 1.96 2.94 -1.67
C VAL A 36 1.95 1.77 -2.65
N GLU A 37 1.45 0.62 -2.21
CA GLU A 37 1.34 -0.58 -3.04
C GLU A 37 -0.02 -1.25 -2.82
N TRP A 38 -0.78 -1.42 -3.90
CA TRP A 38 -1.94 -2.31 -3.87
C TRP A 38 -1.47 -3.77 -3.87
N ALA A 39 -1.86 -4.51 -2.85
CA ALA A 39 -1.58 -5.92 -2.67
C ALA A 39 -2.87 -6.73 -2.46
N LYS A 40 -2.71 -8.06 -2.44
CA LYS A 40 -3.78 -9.00 -2.13
C LYS A 40 -3.51 -9.70 -0.81
N TRP A 41 -4.52 -9.73 0.06
CA TRP A 41 -4.57 -10.55 1.26
C TRP A 41 -5.64 -11.63 1.05
N GLY A 42 -5.21 -12.82 0.61
CA GLY A 42 -6.13 -13.80 0.00
C GLY A 42 -6.83 -13.20 -1.22
N ASP A 43 -8.16 -13.29 -1.27
CA ASP A 43 -8.97 -12.69 -2.35
C ASP A 43 -9.29 -11.20 -2.13
N LEU A 44 -8.88 -10.63 -0.99
CA LEU A 44 -9.19 -9.26 -0.59
C LEU A 44 -8.08 -8.29 -1.03
N SER A 45 -8.45 -7.04 -1.31
CA SER A 45 -7.49 -6.00 -1.67
C SER A 45 -7.04 -5.21 -0.43
N SER A 46 -5.77 -4.83 -0.39
CA SER A 46 -5.13 -4.06 0.68
C SER A 46 -4.21 -3.02 0.05
N LEU A 47 -4.39 -1.74 0.37
CA LEU A 47 -3.45 -0.69 0.01
C LEU A 47 -2.45 -0.54 1.15
N ARG A 48 -1.20 -0.94 0.91
CA ARG A 48 -0.12 -0.78 1.87
C ARG A 48 0.46 0.62 1.72
N VAL A 49 0.42 1.41 2.79
CA VAL A 49 1.03 2.74 2.85
C VAL A 49 2.36 2.65 3.59
N TYR A 50 3.45 3.09 2.96
CA TYR A 50 4.79 3.03 3.54
C TYR A 50 5.18 4.42 4.06
N PRO A 51 5.15 4.65 5.38
CA PRO A 51 5.46 5.96 5.93
C PRO A 51 6.98 6.24 5.92
N THR A 52 7.35 7.49 5.66
CA THR A 52 8.74 7.95 5.76
C THR A 52 9.21 7.98 7.23
N ASP A 53 10.52 8.07 7.44
CA ASP A 53 11.08 8.29 8.79
C ASP A 53 10.56 9.58 9.43
N THR A 54 10.29 10.60 8.62
CA THR A 54 9.69 11.86 9.06
C THR A 54 8.28 11.64 9.60
N ALA A 55 7.41 10.94 8.85
CA ALA A 55 6.08 10.59 9.35
C ALA A 55 6.16 9.79 10.65
N ARG A 56 6.99 8.72 10.68
CA ARG A 56 7.18 7.89 11.88
C ARG A 56 7.65 8.69 13.09
N ALA A 57 8.48 9.71 12.90
CA ALA A 57 8.94 10.57 13.99
C ALA A 57 7.82 11.49 14.51
N LEU A 58 7.00 12.03 13.61
CA LEU A 58 5.90 12.93 13.95
C LEU A 58 4.75 12.21 14.65
N THR A 59 4.38 11.01 14.20
CA THR A 59 3.25 10.24 14.75
C THR A 59 3.48 9.76 16.19
N ARG A 60 4.73 9.81 16.68
CA ARG A 60 5.07 9.57 18.10
C ARG A 60 4.83 10.78 19.00
N GLN A 61 4.54 11.94 18.45
CA GLN A 61 4.28 13.17 19.20
C GLN A 61 2.78 13.45 19.29
N PRO A 62 2.28 14.03 20.40
CA PRO A 62 0.90 14.47 20.48
C PRO A 62 0.63 15.62 19.49
N GLY A 63 -0.51 15.58 18.80
CA GLY A 63 -0.89 16.56 17.78
C GLY A 63 -0.75 16.00 16.35
N GLY A 64 -0.70 16.86 15.34
CA GLY A 64 -0.44 16.45 13.96
C GLY A 64 -1.66 16.16 13.09
N ALA A 65 -2.85 16.67 13.43
CA ALA A 65 -4.04 16.51 12.58
C ALA A 65 -3.84 17.14 11.18
N ALA A 66 -3.20 18.32 11.11
CA ALA A 66 -2.87 18.95 9.84
C ALA A 66 -1.85 18.15 9.02
N ASP A 67 -0.87 17.54 9.69
CA ASP A 67 0.11 16.66 9.04
C ASP A 67 -0.56 15.38 8.53
N ALA A 68 -1.52 14.83 9.28
CA ALA A 68 -2.32 13.68 8.86
C ALA A 68 -3.15 13.99 7.60
N ASP A 69 -3.77 15.18 7.52
CA ASP A 69 -4.52 15.60 6.34
C ASP A 69 -3.60 15.76 5.11
N GLN A 70 -2.40 16.31 5.29
CA GLN A 70 -1.42 16.42 4.22
C GLN A 70 -0.88 15.04 3.81
N ALA A 71 -0.61 14.15 4.75
CA ALA A 71 -0.16 12.79 4.47
C ALA A 71 -1.26 11.98 3.75
N TRP A 72 -2.53 12.17 4.09
CA TRP A 72 -3.64 11.59 3.33
C TRP A 72 -3.69 12.13 1.89
N ALA A 73 -3.45 13.43 1.69
CA ALA A 73 -3.35 14.00 0.35
C ALA A 73 -2.19 13.40 -0.46
N GLU A 74 -1.07 13.06 0.19
CA GLU A 74 0.04 12.34 -0.46
C GLU A 74 -0.36 10.91 -0.86
N VAL A 75 -1.11 10.19 -0.01
CA VAL A 75 -1.68 8.86 -0.37
C VAL A 75 -2.54 8.98 -1.63
N LEU A 76 -3.44 9.97 -1.71
CA LEU A 76 -4.32 10.16 -2.87
C LEU A 76 -3.57 10.63 -4.11
N ALA A 77 -2.47 11.37 -3.96
CA ALA A 77 -1.61 11.74 -5.08
C ALA A 77 -0.91 10.51 -5.68
N LEU A 78 -0.51 9.55 -4.84
CA LEU A 78 0.15 8.30 -5.24
C LEU A 78 -0.84 7.24 -5.74
N SER A 79 -2.04 7.17 -5.16
CA SER A 79 -3.10 6.22 -5.50
C SER A 79 -4.47 6.90 -5.45
N PRO A 80 -4.88 7.59 -6.53
CA PRO A 80 -6.16 8.32 -6.57
C PRO A 80 -7.39 7.44 -6.36
N ASP A 81 -7.28 6.15 -6.65
CA ASP A 81 -8.30 5.12 -6.44
C ASP A 81 -8.43 4.67 -4.97
N ALA A 82 -7.63 5.20 -4.05
CA ALA A 82 -7.72 4.94 -2.61
C ALA A 82 -8.85 5.72 -1.92
N ASP A 83 -9.49 6.69 -2.59
CA ASP A 83 -10.63 7.46 -2.07
C ASP A 83 -11.94 6.63 -2.08
N LEU A 84 -11.89 5.49 -1.38
CA LEU A 84 -13.00 4.58 -1.18
C LEU A 84 -13.54 4.75 0.26
N PRO A 85 -14.83 4.44 0.49
CA PRO A 85 -15.44 4.59 1.81
C PRO A 85 -14.63 3.89 2.91
N GLY A 86 -14.38 4.60 4.02
CA GLY A 86 -13.65 4.09 5.19
C GLY A 86 -12.12 4.06 5.08
N MET A 87 -11.52 4.30 3.92
CA MET A 87 -10.05 4.24 3.75
C MET A 87 -9.33 5.36 4.51
N ARG A 88 -9.89 6.58 4.48
CA ARG A 88 -9.33 7.74 5.19
C ARG A 88 -9.39 7.55 6.70
N GLU A 89 -10.49 7.03 7.22
CA GLU A 89 -10.68 6.80 8.65
C GLU A 89 -9.69 5.76 9.19
N GLN A 90 -9.45 4.68 8.43
CA GLN A 90 -8.40 3.71 8.72
C GLN A 90 -7.02 4.39 8.73
N PHE A 91 -6.71 5.20 7.72
CA PHE A 91 -5.43 5.92 7.63
C PHE A 91 -5.21 6.85 8.83
N LEU A 92 -6.20 7.63 9.22
CA LEU A 92 -6.10 8.53 10.37
C LEU A 92 -5.90 7.77 11.68
N CYS A 93 -6.53 6.60 11.82
CA CYS A 93 -6.29 5.72 12.96
C CYS A 93 -4.84 5.23 12.98
N HIS A 94 -4.32 4.76 11.83
CA HIS A 94 -2.92 4.34 11.72
C HIS A 94 -1.93 5.47 12.00
N TRP A 95 -2.14 6.64 11.40
CA TRP A 95 -1.33 7.83 11.66
C TRP A 95 -1.26 8.14 13.16
N THR A 96 -2.37 8.04 13.86
CA THR A 96 -2.45 8.43 15.27
C THR A 96 -1.86 7.36 16.20
N PHE A 97 -2.04 6.08 15.90
CA PHE A 97 -1.83 5.01 16.89
C PHE A 97 -0.85 3.92 16.48
N ALA A 98 -0.56 3.72 15.19
CA ALA A 98 0.24 2.56 14.75
C ALA A 98 1.64 2.56 15.37
N GLU A 99 2.37 3.68 15.28
CA GLU A 99 3.72 3.80 15.85
C GLU A 99 3.76 3.81 17.40
N LEU A 100 2.62 4.04 18.06
CA LEU A 100 2.52 3.99 19.52
C LEU A 100 2.22 2.58 20.01
N SER A 101 1.35 1.86 19.31
CA SER A 101 0.91 0.50 19.69
C SER A 101 1.88 -0.58 19.21
N GLU A 102 2.37 -0.46 17.97
CA GLU A 102 3.27 -1.41 17.33
C GLU A 102 4.33 -0.67 16.49
N PRO A 103 5.39 -0.13 17.14
CA PRO A 103 6.40 0.68 16.46
C PRO A 103 7.12 -0.10 15.36
N GLY A 104 7.36 0.56 14.23
CA GLY A 104 8.18 0.01 13.15
C GLY A 104 7.51 -1.03 12.25
N LYS A 105 6.18 -1.16 12.28
CA LYS A 105 5.43 -1.90 11.26
C LYS A 105 5.83 -1.42 9.86
N THR A 106 5.96 -2.37 8.93
CA THR A 106 6.52 -2.07 7.61
C THR A 106 5.62 -1.12 6.84
N SER A 107 4.31 -1.37 6.88
CA SER A 107 3.27 -0.57 6.23
C SER A 107 2.06 -0.36 7.14
N TRP A 108 1.24 0.64 6.80
CA TRP A 108 -0.11 0.81 7.32
C TRP A 108 -1.08 0.38 6.22
N ASN A 109 -1.87 -0.66 6.48
CA ASN A 109 -2.68 -1.29 5.45
C ASN A 109 -4.11 -0.74 5.51
N LEU A 110 -4.61 -0.29 4.36
CA LEU A 110 -5.95 0.27 4.21
C LEU A 110 -6.76 -0.64 3.31
N GLU A 111 -7.92 -1.07 3.80
CA GLU A 111 -8.65 -2.16 3.18
C GLU A 111 -10.09 -1.75 2.87
N PRO A 112 -10.49 -1.66 1.59
CA PRO A 112 -11.80 -1.13 1.19
C PRO A 112 -12.97 -2.08 1.51
N TRP A 113 -12.67 -3.32 1.91
CA TRP A 113 -13.65 -4.31 2.31
C TRP A 113 -13.97 -4.26 3.81
N ARG A 114 -13.22 -3.48 4.60
CA ARG A 114 -13.53 -3.27 6.01
C ARG A 114 -14.79 -2.41 6.13
N PRO A 115 -15.65 -2.68 7.13
CA PRO A 115 -16.87 -1.90 7.30
C PRO A 115 -16.53 -0.48 7.77
N GLU A 116 -17.31 0.49 7.28
CA GLU A 116 -17.33 1.83 7.86
C GLU A 116 -17.94 1.76 9.27
N VAL A 117 -17.17 2.20 10.27
CA VAL A 117 -17.52 2.15 11.68
C VAL A 117 -17.29 3.50 12.35
N SER A 118 -17.82 3.67 13.57
CA SER A 118 -17.52 4.89 14.33
C SER A 118 -16.03 4.97 14.68
N PRO A 119 -15.47 6.17 14.91
CA PRO A 119 -14.07 6.33 15.32
C PRO A 119 -13.69 5.51 16.57
N GLU A 120 -14.62 5.37 17.52
CA GLU A 120 -14.40 4.60 18.75
C GLU A 120 -14.26 3.11 18.44
N LEU A 121 -15.09 2.58 17.53
CA LEU A 121 -15.01 1.17 17.12
C LEU A 121 -13.79 0.91 16.23
N MET A 122 -13.40 1.87 15.39
CA MET A 122 -12.16 1.83 14.61
C MET A 122 -10.95 1.66 15.54
N LEU A 123 -10.85 2.51 16.57
CA LEU A 123 -9.78 2.43 17.57
C LEU A 123 -9.85 1.15 18.40
N ALA A 124 -11.03 0.77 18.88
CA ALA A 124 -11.22 -0.45 19.67
C ALA A 124 -10.86 -1.74 18.90
N SER A 125 -10.90 -1.68 17.56
CA SER A 125 -10.53 -2.77 16.66
C SER A 125 -9.08 -2.66 16.16
N GLY A 126 -8.23 -1.87 16.80
CA GLY A 126 -6.83 -1.73 16.39
C GLY A 126 -6.65 -1.15 14.98
N CYS A 127 -7.54 -0.23 14.58
CA CYS A 127 -7.63 0.33 13.23
C CYS A 127 -8.06 -0.65 12.12
N ASN A 128 -8.37 -1.90 12.45
CA ASN A 128 -8.64 -2.98 11.49
C ASN A 128 -10.00 -3.66 11.74
N PRO A 129 -11.14 -2.95 11.63
CA PRO A 129 -12.44 -3.54 11.90
C PRO A 129 -12.80 -4.66 10.91
N GLY A 130 -13.63 -5.60 11.35
CA GLY A 130 -14.43 -6.45 10.46
C GLY A 130 -13.74 -7.67 9.82
N GLY A 131 -12.51 -8.05 10.20
CA GLY A 131 -11.91 -9.27 9.66
C GLY A 131 -10.47 -9.52 10.10
N SER A 132 -9.85 -10.54 9.49
CA SER A 132 -8.43 -10.85 9.71
C SER A 132 -7.52 -9.70 9.28
N GLU A 133 -6.40 -9.56 9.95
CA GLU A 133 -5.38 -8.56 9.63
C GLU A 133 -4.25 -9.18 8.79
N GLU A 134 -3.81 -8.42 7.80
CA GLU A 134 -2.58 -8.70 7.08
C GLU A 134 -1.36 -8.35 7.98
N PRO A 135 -0.44 -9.29 8.28
CA PRO A 135 0.51 -9.13 9.38
C PRO A 135 1.84 -8.45 8.97
N PHE A 136 1.95 -7.11 8.95
CA PHE A 136 3.23 -6.40 8.70
C PHE A 136 3.30 -5.03 9.37
#